data_AF-A0A2A4XAB1-F1
#
_entry.id   AF-A0A2A4XAB1-F1
#
_cell.length_a   1.000
_cell.length_b   1.000
_cell.length_c   1.000
_cell.angle_alpha   90.00
_cell.angle_beta   90.00
_cell.angle_gamma   90.00
#
_symmetry.space_group_name_H-M   'P 1'
#
loop_
_entity.id
_entity.type
_entity.pdbx_description
1 polymer ?
#
loop_
_entity_poly.entity_id
_entity_poly.type
_entity_poly.pdbx_seq_one_letter_code
_entity_poly.pdbx_strand_id
1 'polypeptide(L)' 'MNNLPWQIEKIIEVANCLQHTGRSGASTGEQIAAAFVLNRQEYLPNHYSDMVEAWDRLDDWQGYVKLIKRDYLHLIDSPQ' A
#
# COMPACT_ATOMS: atom_id res chain seq x y z
N MET A 1 -14.24 -15.24 7.62
CA MET A 1 -12.87 -14.72 7.68
C MET A 1 -12.17 -15.16 6.41
N ASN A 2 -11.91 -14.23 5.49
CA ASN A 2 -11.13 -14.56 4.31
C ASN A 2 -9.70 -14.84 4.78
N ASN A 3 -9.16 -16.03 4.48
CA ASN A 3 -7.77 -16.43 4.79
C ASN A 3 -6.79 -15.62 3.93
N LEU A 4 -6.77 -14.30 4.10
CA LEU A 4 -5.81 -13.46 3.43
C LEU A 4 -4.47 -13.55 4.16
N PRO A 5 -3.34 -13.59 3.43
CA PRO A 5 -2.04 -13.34 4.03
C PRO A 5 -2.09 -12.03 4.81
N TRP A 6 -1.53 -12.04 6.02
CA TRP A 6 -1.47 -10.85 6.89
C TRP A 6 -0.91 -9.61 6.16
N GLN A 7 0.05 -9.80 5.22
CA GLN A 7 0.61 -8.74 4.40
C GLN A 7 -0.45 -8.03 3.56
N ILE A 8 -1.39 -8.78 2.98
CA ILE A 8 -2.48 -8.22 2.17
C ILE A 8 -3.40 -7.38 3.05
N GLU A 9 -3.81 -7.93 4.20
CA GLU A 9 -4.65 -7.21 5.16
C GLU A 9 -3.97 -5.93 5.63
N LYS A 10 -2.66 -5.99 5.93
CA LYS A 10 -1.88 -4.84 6.39
C LYS A 10 -1.78 -3.75 5.33
N ILE A 11 -1.50 -4.10 4.08
CA ILE A 11 -1.42 -3.10 2.99
C ILE A 11 -2.78 -2.42 2.79
N ILE A 12 -3.89 -3.16 2.84
CA ILE A 12 -5.23 -2.59 2.72
C ILE A 12 -5.55 -1.65 3.89
N GLU A 13 -5.27 -2.08 5.12
CA GLU A 13 -5.45 -1.26 6.33
C GLU A 13 -4.69 0.07 6.21
N VAL A 14 -3.42 0.01 5.81
CA VAL A 14 -2.56 1.19 5.66
C VAL A 14 -3.04 2.08 4.51
N ALA A 15 -3.46 1.50 3.38
CA ALA A 15 -4.02 2.23 2.25
C ALA A 15 -5.29 3.00 2.66
N ASN A 16 -6.21 2.36 3.37
CA ASN A 16 -7.41 3.01 3.88
C ASN A 16 -7.07 4.11 4.90
N CYS A 17 -6.10 3.88 5.79
CA CYS A 17 -5.66 4.88 6.77
C CYS A 17 -5.06 6.12 6.10
N LEU A 18 -4.21 5.92 5.08
CA LEU A 18 -3.60 7.00 4.29
C LEU A 18 -4.64 7.82 3.53
N GLN A 19 -5.64 7.18 2.92
CA GLN A 19 -6.70 7.91 2.22
C GLN A 19 -7.56 8.76 3.16
N HIS A 20 -7.91 8.23 4.34
CA HIS A 20 -8.80 8.94 5.27
C HIS A 20 -8.08 10.04 6.07
N THR A 21 -6.84 9.81 6.48
CA THR A 21 -6.15 10.68 7.45
C THR A 21 -4.92 11.37 6.86
N GLY A 22 -4.47 10.97 5.68
CA GLY A 22 -3.22 11.45 5.07
C GLY A 22 -1.95 10.98 5.79
N ARG A 23 -2.08 10.14 6.83
CA ARG A 23 -0.98 9.66 7.66
C ARG A 23 -1.19 8.18 7.98
N SER A 24 -0.12 7.47 8.28
CA SER A 24 -0.22 6.14 8.89
C SER A 24 0.93 5.92 9.86
N GLY A 25 0.73 5.03 10.84
CA GLY A 25 1.80 4.53 11.71
C GLY A 25 2.54 3.35 11.09
N ALA A 26 2.48 3.19 9.77
CA ALA A 26 3.01 2.04 9.07
C ALA A 26 4.54 2.11 8.93
N SER A 27 5.16 0.95 8.81
CA SER A 27 6.57 0.84 8.44
C SER A 27 6.80 1.37 7.01
N THR A 28 8.04 1.73 6.70
CA THR A 28 8.42 2.26 5.38
C THR A 28 7.95 1.38 4.23
N GLY A 29 8.13 0.05 4.31
CA GLY A 29 7.66 -0.88 3.27
C GLY A 29 6.14 -0.98 3.15
N GLU A 30 5.43 -0.95 4.28
CA GLU A 30 3.96 -0.97 4.31
C GLU A 30 3.37 0.30 3.67
N GLN A 31 3.94 1.47 4.01
CA GLN A 31 3.54 2.75 3.45
C GLN A 31 3.81 2.81 1.94
N ILE A 32 4.97 2.33 1.49
CA ILE A 32 5.31 2.25 0.07
C ILE A 32 4.32 1.32 -0.66
N ALA A 33 4.08 0.12 -0.14
CA ALA A 33 3.15 -0.83 -0.74
C ALA A 33 1.73 -0.25 -0.86
N ALA A 34 1.25 0.42 0.19
CA ALA A 34 -0.03 1.11 0.18
C ALA A 34 -0.06 2.27 -0.84
N ALA A 35 0.99 3.09 -0.91
CA ALA A 35 1.11 4.16 -1.90
C ALA A 35 1.04 3.63 -3.34
N PHE A 36 1.70 2.49 -3.61
CA PHE A 36 1.60 1.82 -4.91
C PHE A 36 0.20 1.29 -5.20
N VAL A 37 -0.44 0.65 -4.22
CA VAL A 37 -1.81 0.15 -4.34
C VAL A 37 -2.77 1.30 -4.69
N LEU A 38 -2.67 2.42 -3.99
CA LEU A 38 -3.48 3.63 -4.22
C LEU A 38 -3.08 4.39 -5.48
N ASN A 39 -1.92 4.07 -6.07
CA ASN A 39 -1.33 4.81 -7.17
C ASN A 39 -1.13 6.31 -6.84
N ARG A 40 -0.70 6.59 -5.61
CA ARG A 40 -0.54 7.94 -5.05
C ARG A 40 0.89 8.13 -4.54
N GLN A 41 1.72 8.77 -5.34
CA GLN A 41 3.12 9.07 -4.99
C GLN A 41 3.23 9.98 -3.76
N GLU A 42 2.21 10.81 -3.51
CA GLU A 42 2.14 11.71 -2.35
C GLU A 42 2.20 10.98 -0.99
N TYR A 43 1.84 9.70 -0.96
CA TYR A 43 1.94 8.88 0.24
C TYR A 43 3.28 8.16 0.38
N LEU A 44 4.21 8.30 -0.58
CA LEU A 44 5.55 7.78 -0.38
C LEU A 44 6.26 8.52 0.75
N PRO A 45 7.11 7.83 1.53
CA PRO A 45 7.94 8.49 2.52
C PRO A 45 8.84 9.56 1.87
N ASN A 46 8.98 10.72 2.50
CA ASN A 46 9.70 11.89 1.95
C ASN A 46 11.15 11.64 1.45
N HIS A 47 11.78 10.53 1.85
CA HIS A 47 13.11 10.15 1.39
C HIS A 47 13.12 9.39 0.07
N TYR A 48 11.97 8.89 -0.40
CA TYR A 48 11.81 8.33 -1.74
C TYR A 48 11.25 9.38 -2.69
N SER A 49 12.13 9.91 -3.54
CA SER A 49 11.71 10.74 -4.67
C SER A 49 11.46 9.88 -5.92
N ASP A 50 12.07 8.70 -6.01
CA ASP A 50 11.96 7.78 -7.13
C ASP A 50 11.00 6.62 -6.80
N MET A 51 9.95 6.46 -7.61
CA MET A 51 9.01 5.36 -7.46
C MET A 51 9.65 4.01 -7.82
N VAL A 52 10.56 3.96 -8.78
CA VAL A 52 11.20 2.70 -9.17
C VAL A 52 12.07 2.18 -8.03
N GLU A 53 12.80 3.06 -7.35
CA GLU A 53 13.60 2.68 -6.17
C GLU A 53 12.72 2.19 -5.02
N ALA A 54 11.63 2.90 -4.71
CA ALA A 54 10.69 2.49 -3.69
C ALA A 54 10.04 1.14 -4.02
N TRP A 55 9.70 0.93 -5.30
CA TRP A 55 9.16 -0.34 -5.79
C TRP A 55 10.17 -1.48 -5.63
N ASP A 56 11.41 -1.28 -6.05
CA ASP A 56 12.48 -2.29 -5.96
C ASP A 56 12.69 -2.75 -4.51
N ARG A 57 12.69 -1.82 -3.56
CA ARG A 57 12.85 -2.10 -2.12
C ARG A 57 11.74 -2.95 -1.51
N LEU A 58 10.56 -3.03 -2.13
CA LEU A 58 9.47 -3.86 -1.63
C LEU A 58 9.78 -5.36 -1.73
N ASP A 59 10.66 -5.78 -2.64
CA ASP A 59 11.04 -7.18 -2.86
C ASP A 59 9.80 -8.11 -2.87
N ASP A 60 9.65 -9.03 -1.91
CA ASP A 60 8.50 -9.93 -1.76
C ASP A 60 7.13 -9.23 -1.69
N TRP A 61 7.09 -7.97 -1.21
CA TRP A 61 5.85 -7.22 -1.07
C TRP A 61 5.25 -6.77 -2.40
N GLN A 62 6.06 -6.70 -3.46
CA GLN A 62 5.59 -6.40 -4.82
C GLN A 62 4.51 -7.38 -5.29
N GLY A 63 4.63 -8.65 -4.91
CA GLY A 63 3.66 -9.70 -5.22
C GLY A 63 2.29 -9.42 -4.59
N TYR A 64 2.28 -9.04 -3.31
CA TYR A 64 1.05 -8.70 -2.60
C TYR A 64 0.39 -7.45 -3.17
N VAL A 65 1.16 -6.43 -3.54
CA VAL A 65 0.61 -5.22 -4.19
C VAL A 65 -0.07 -5.54 -5.51
N LYS A 66 0.54 -6.40 -6.34
CA LYS A 66 -0.07 -6.85 -7.60
C LYS A 66 -1.36 -7.63 -7.37
N LEU A 67 -1.38 -8.52 -6.37
CA LEU A 67 -2.58 -9.27 -5.99
C LEU A 67 -3.69 -8.35 -5.51
N ILE A 68 -3.37 -7.35 -4.68
CA ILE A 68 -4.36 -6.38 -4.21
C ILE A 68 -4.96 -5.62 -5.37
N LYS A 69 -4.12 -5.05 -6.25
CA LYS A 69 -4.60 -4.32 -7.42
C LYS A 69 -5.48 -5.17 -8.34
N ARG A 70 -5.22 -6.48 -8.44
CA ARG A 70 -5.97 -7.39 -9.31
C ARG A 70 -7.28 -7.87 -8.67
N ASP A 71 -7.21 -8.36 -7.44
CA ASP A 71 -8.28 -9.15 -6.84
C ASP A 71 -8.94 -8.47 -5.63
N TYR A 72 -8.24 -7.56 -4.94
CA TYR A 72 -8.68 -6.98 -3.66
C TYR A 72 -8.88 -5.47 -3.66
N LEU A 73 -8.80 -4.81 -4.81
CA LEU A 73 -8.97 -3.36 -4.92
C LEU A 73 -10.36 -2.92 -4.41
N HIS A 74 -11.36 -3.80 -4.52
CA HIS A 74 -12.71 -3.60 -3.99
C HIS A 74 -12.79 -3.48 -2.46
N LEU A 75 -11.73 -3.87 -1.72
CA LEU A 75 -11.65 -3.73 -0.27
C LEU A 75 -11.06 -2.38 0.18
N ILE A 76 -10.62 -1.56 -0.78
CA ILE A 76 -10.07 -0.25 -0.51
C ILE A 76 -11.19 0.77 -0.61
N ASP A 77 -11.42 1.48 0.49
CA ASP A 77 -12.39 2.56 0.52
C ASP A 77 -11.92 3.67 -0.42
N SER A 78 -12.76 4.07 -1.37
CA SER A 78 -12.49 5.27 -2.16
C SER A 78 -13.06 6.47 -1.40
N PRO A 79 -12.27 7.52 -1.08
CA PRO A 79 -12.82 8.73 -0.49
C PRO A 79 -13.82 9.33 -1.48
N GLN A 80 -15.07 9.51 -1.02
CA GLN A 80 -16.10 10.25 -1.76
C GLN A 80 -15.84 11.74 -1.79
#